data_AF-A0A660Y8Z3-F1
#
_entry.id   AF-A0A660Y8Z3-F1
#
_cell.length_a   1.000
_cell.length_b   1.000
_cell.length_c   1.000
_cell.angle_alpha   90.00
_cell.angle_beta   90.00
_cell.angle_gamma   90.00
#
_symmetry.space_group_name_H-M   'P 1'
#
loop_
_entity.id
_entity.type
_entity.pdbx_description
1 polymer ?
#
loop_
_entity_poly.entity_id
_entity_poly.type
_entity_poly.pdbx_seq_one_letter_code
_entity_poly.pdbx_strand_id
1 'polypeptide(L)'
;MFPLFSGKAMNVQKAKNLIDGISDLPSLPFVVSKMLEVTADSKAAAPDLGQVISMDQTLTAKVLRLVNSSFYGFRGQVSTISHAVVMLGFNVIRSLTLGLSVVKIMGNLGNSKGFNYEGFWEHSAGCAVCARWLAKRTNYDPPEEAMVAGMMHDIGKILLSEYAAGGFEKAVRIASEEGKLLAKAEEQVFGFNHALVGMLLAKGWNLPALLCEGIRFHHEAFSDKESPHSEIAYLVHMSNLYCKEQRIGFGGDRNLPEDLEPLWRELGLNKQDRTDLSPQLKGEVRQAETLFGIRR
;
A
#
# COMPACT_ATOMS: atom_id res chain seq x y z
N MET A 1 8.30 -3.32 38.41
CA MET A 1 9.18 -2.82 37.34
C MET A 1 8.50 -3.10 36.00
N PHE A 2 7.70 -2.15 35.48
CA PHE A 2 7.09 -2.24 34.15
C PHE A 2 7.18 -0.88 33.44
N PRO A 3 8.25 -0.60 32.68
CA PRO A 3 8.34 0.63 31.88
C PRO A 3 8.07 0.43 30.38
N LEU A 4 7.86 -0.79 29.89
CA LEU A 4 7.80 -1.04 28.43
C LEU A 4 6.43 -0.78 27.77
N PHE A 5 5.33 -0.72 28.54
CA PHE A 5 3.98 -0.50 27.98
C PHE A 5 3.57 0.97 27.84
N SER A 6 4.16 1.89 28.63
CA SER A 6 3.75 3.31 28.63
C SER A 6 4.21 4.08 27.38
N GLY A 7 5.39 3.75 26.84
CA GLY A 7 5.95 4.41 25.66
C GLY A 7 5.15 4.13 24.37
N LYS A 8 4.78 2.87 24.12
CA LYS A 8 3.97 2.50 22.93
C LYS A 8 2.59 3.16 22.95
N ALA A 9 1.93 3.18 24.10
CA ALA A 9 0.62 3.84 24.25
C ALA A 9 0.70 5.36 24.01
N MET A 10 1.74 6.01 24.53
CA MET A 10 1.98 7.44 24.32
C MET A 10 2.25 7.78 22.84
N ASN A 11 3.00 6.93 22.13
CA ASN A 11 3.29 7.12 20.71
C ASN A 11 2.02 7.00 19.83
N VAL A 12 1.15 6.04 20.14
CA VAL A 12 -0.16 5.91 19.47
C VAL A 12 -1.02 7.13 19.73
N GLN A 13 -1.04 7.65 20.97
CA GLN A 13 -1.82 8.85 21.28
C GLN A 13 -1.31 10.08 20.51
N LYS A 14 0.02 10.26 20.38
CA LYS A 14 0.59 11.35 19.57
C LYS A 14 0.16 11.26 18.10
N ALA A 15 0.22 10.07 17.52
CA ALA A 15 -0.20 9.87 16.13
C ALA A 15 -1.71 10.11 15.94
N LYS A 16 -2.54 9.69 16.90
CA LYS A 16 -3.98 10.01 16.90
C LYS A 16 -4.24 11.50 17.00
N ASN A 17 -3.58 12.20 17.92
CA ASN A 17 -3.72 13.65 18.07
C ASN A 17 -3.35 14.40 16.78
N LEU A 18 -2.36 13.92 16.02
CA LEU A 18 -2.05 14.47 14.70
C LEU A 18 -3.24 14.30 13.76
N ILE A 19 -3.78 13.08 13.63
CA ILE A 19 -4.88 12.78 12.71
C ILE A 19 -6.16 13.52 13.10
N ASP A 20 -6.52 13.50 14.38
CA ASP A 20 -7.71 14.17 14.92
C ASP A 20 -7.62 15.70 14.76
N GLY A 21 -6.40 16.24 14.69
CA GLY A 21 -6.13 17.65 14.44
C GLY A 21 -6.24 18.08 12.97
N ILE A 22 -6.40 17.15 12.02
CA ILE A 22 -6.53 17.44 10.60
C ILE A 22 -8.02 17.70 10.28
N SER A 23 -8.39 18.96 10.09
CA SER A 23 -9.77 19.38 9.76
C SER A 23 -10.27 18.78 8.44
N ASP A 24 -9.38 18.69 7.45
CA ASP A 24 -9.71 18.29 6.08
C ASP A 24 -9.15 16.91 5.73
N LEU A 25 -9.23 15.98 6.70
CA LEU A 25 -8.75 14.62 6.49
C LEU A 25 -9.54 13.99 5.33
N PRO A 26 -8.87 13.37 4.34
CA PRO A 26 -9.57 12.76 3.22
C PRO A 26 -10.57 11.71 3.71
N SER A 27 -11.77 11.73 3.13
CA SER A 27 -12.81 10.72 3.36
C SER A 27 -12.92 9.77 2.17
N LEU A 28 -13.39 8.55 2.42
CA LEU A 28 -13.71 7.61 1.34
C LEU A 28 -14.93 8.11 0.54
N PRO A 29 -14.87 8.10 -0.80
CA PRO A 29 -16.03 8.34 -1.65
C PRO A 29 -17.16 7.36 -1.33
N PHE A 30 -18.40 7.83 -1.43
CA PHE A 30 -19.60 7.02 -1.20
C PHE A 30 -19.58 5.66 -1.92
N VAL A 31 -19.10 5.64 -3.17
CA VAL A 31 -18.96 4.41 -3.97
C VAL A 31 -18.06 3.37 -3.31
N VAL A 32 -16.95 3.79 -2.67
CA VAL A 32 -16.02 2.88 -2.00
C VAL A 32 -16.63 2.36 -0.71
N SER A 33 -17.21 3.24 0.11
CA SER A 33 -17.87 2.83 1.36
C SER A 33 -19.01 1.85 1.08
N LYS A 34 -19.85 2.14 0.07
CA LYS A 34 -20.93 1.25 -0.34
C LYS A 34 -20.43 -0.08 -0.90
N MET A 35 -19.32 -0.06 -1.63
CA MET A 35 -18.68 -1.28 -2.15
C MET A 35 -18.15 -2.16 -1.01
N LEU A 36 -17.54 -1.56 0.02
CA LEU A 36 -17.11 -2.28 1.23
C LEU A 36 -18.30 -2.92 1.96
N GLU A 37 -19.43 -2.22 2.07
CA GLU A 37 -20.67 -2.79 2.62
C GLU A 37 -21.18 -3.98 1.81
N VAL A 38 -21.31 -3.83 0.49
CA VAL A 38 -21.82 -4.90 -0.41
C VAL A 38 -20.91 -6.12 -0.38
N THR A 39 -19.59 -5.92 -0.37
CA THR A 39 -18.62 -7.03 -0.36
C THR A 39 -18.51 -7.74 0.99
N ALA A 40 -19.05 -7.16 2.06
CA ALA A 40 -19.16 -7.81 3.37
C ALA A 40 -20.43 -8.67 3.49
N ASP A 41 -21.42 -8.50 2.60
CA ASP A 41 -22.64 -9.31 2.60
C ASP A 41 -22.42 -10.63 1.85
N SER A 42 -22.51 -11.75 2.59
CA SER A 42 -22.45 -13.11 2.05
C SER A 42 -23.49 -13.44 0.97
N LYS A 43 -24.56 -12.63 0.85
CA LYS A 43 -25.63 -12.80 -0.14
C LYS A 43 -25.44 -11.95 -1.40
N ALA A 44 -24.43 -11.07 -1.44
CA ALA A 44 -24.21 -10.21 -2.58
C ALA A 44 -23.86 -11.01 -3.84
N ALA A 45 -24.42 -10.58 -4.97
CA ALA A 45 -24.18 -11.13 -6.30
C ALA A 45 -23.45 -10.13 -7.20
N ALA A 46 -22.82 -10.62 -8.27
CA ALA A 46 -22.02 -9.79 -9.17
C ALA A 46 -22.74 -8.50 -9.66
N PRO A 47 -24.06 -8.51 -9.93
CA PRO A 47 -24.79 -7.29 -10.27
C PRO A 47 -24.78 -6.22 -9.17
N ASP A 48 -24.80 -6.59 -7.89
CA ASP A 48 -24.86 -5.64 -6.78
C ASP A 48 -23.59 -4.80 -6.71
N LEU A 49 -22.43 -5.47 -6.78
CA LEU A 49 -21.13 -4.80 -6.84
C LEU A 49 -20.97 -4.01 -8.14
N GLY A 50 -21.47 -4.57 -9.25
CA GLY A 50 -21.48 -3.91 -10.55
C GLY A 50 -22.23 -2.57 -10.53
N GLN A 51 -23.41 -2.54 -9.92
CA GLN A 51 -24.23 -1.33 -9.81
C GLN A 51 -23.54 -0.25 -8.98
N VAL A 52 -22.94 -0.62 -7.84
CA VAL A 52 -22.24 0.34 -6.97
C VAL A 52 -21.06 0.98 -7.67
N ILE A 53 -20.16 0.17 -8.25
CA ILE A 53 -18.95 0.71 -8.92
C ILE A 53 -19.34 1.56 -10.15
N SER A 54 -20.38 1.17 -10.89
CA SER A 54 -20.87 1.89 -12.06
C SER A 54 -21.40 3.30 -11.76
N MET A 55 -21.63 3.65 -10.48
CA MET A 55 -22.00 5.01 -10.07
C MET A 55 -20.87 6.02 -10.27
N ASP A 56 -19.59 5.59 -10.28
CA ASP A 56 -18.45 6.43 -10.66
C ASP A 56 -17.90 5.93 -12.02
N GLN A 57 -18.19 6.68 -13.08
CA GLN A 57 -17.76 6.37 -14.44
C GLN A 57 -16.23 6.34 -14.60
N THR A 58 -15.52 7.21 -13.87
CA THR A 58 -14.05 7.26 -13.94
C THR A 58 -13.45 6.02 -13.27
N LEU A 59 -13.96 5.65 -12.10
CA LEU A 59 -13.54 4.45 -11.39
C LEU A 59 -13.86 3.18 -12.20
N THR A 60 -15.06 3.11 -12.77
CA THR A 60 -15.49 2.02 -13.65
C THR A 60 -14.54 1.84 -14.83
N ALA A 61 -14.23 2.93 -15.54
CA ALA A 61 -13.31 2.88 -16.67
C ALA A 61 -11.89 2.42 -16.26
N LYS A 62 -11.40 2.86 -15.10
CA LYS A 62 -10.09 2.42 -14.57
C LYS A 62 -10.08 0.94 -14.19
N VAL A 63 -11.13 0.46 -13.50
CA VAL A 63 -11.27 -0.96 -13.14
C VAL A 63 -11.32 -1.81 -14.40
N LEU A 64 -12.17 -1.47 -15.38
CA LEU A 64 -12.25 -2.21 -16.64
C LEU A 64 -10.93 -2.19 -17.42
N ARG A 65 -10.22 -1.05 -17.46
CA ARG A 65 -8.90 -0.97 -18.09
C ARG A 65 -7.89 -1.90 -17.42
N LEU A 66 -7.91 -1.97 -16.09
CA LEU A 66 -7.04 -2.86 -15.33
C LEU A 66 -7.37 -4.34 -15.58
N VAL A 67 -8.66 -4.69 -15.55
CA VAL A 67 -9.13 -6.06 -15.84
C VAL A 67 -8.77 -6.50 -17.26
N ASN A 68 -8.82 -5.59 -18.24
CA ASN A 68 -8.45 -5.87 -19.63
C ASN A 68 -6.94 -5.75 -19.92
N SER A 69 -6.12 -5.43 -18.92
CA SER A 69 -4.68 -5.28 -19.13
C SER A 69 -3.99 -6.63 -19.28
N SER A 70 -2.73 -6.60 -19.75
CA SER A 70 -1.90 -7.81 -19.84
C SER A 70 -1.68 -8.49 -18.49
N PHE A 71 -1.93 -7.83 -17.35
CA PHE A 71 -1.86 -8.44 -16.01
C PHE A 71 -2.78 -9.65 -15.83
N TYR A 72 -3.93 -9.66 -16.50
CA TYR A 72 -4.90 -10.76 -16.43
C TYR A 72 -4.96 -11.57 -17.73
N GLY A 73 -4.53 -10.98 -18.86
CA GLY A 73 -4.30 -11.73 -20.10
C GLY A 73 -5.54 -12.41 -20.69
N PHE A 74 -6.74 -11.89 -20.39
CA PHE A 74 -7.99 -12.46 -20.90
C PHE A 74 -8.07 -12.39 -22.44
N ARG A 75 -8.61 -13.46 -23.04
CA ARG A 75 -8.95 -13.48 -24.47
C ARG A 75 -10.32 -12.83 -24.67
N GLY A 76 -10.34 -11.59 -25.14
CA GLY A 76 -11.54 -10.80 -25.36
C GLY A 76 -11.65 -9.61 -24.41
N GLN A 77 -12.68 -8.78 -24.59
CA GLN A 77 -12.86 -7.55 -23.83
C GLN A 77 -13.94 -7.71 -22.76
N VAL A 78 -13.57 -7.49 -21.50
CA VAL A 78 -14.52 -7.36 -20.38
C VAL A 78 -15.10 -5.95 -20.41
N SER A 79 -16.40 -5.83 -20.67
CA SER A 79 -17.09 -4.55 -20.87
C SER A 79 -17.93 -4.09 -19.67
N THR A 80 -18.15 -4.95 -18.66
CA THR A 80 -18.97 -4.61 -17.48
C THR A 80 -18.30 -5.06 -16.18
N ILE A 81 -18.57 -4.33 -15.10
CA ILE A 81 -18.05 -4.69 -13.77
C ILE A 81 -18.62 -6.03 -13.32
N SER A 82 -19.91 -6.29 -13.55
CA SER A 82 -20.51 -7.58 -13.19
C SER A 82 -19.81 -8.75 -13.89
N HIS A 83 -19.44 -8.61 -15.17
CA HIS A 83 -18.66 -9.62 -15.89
C HIS A 83 -17.26 -9.76 -15.28
N ALA A 84 -16.60 -8.65 -14.93
CA ALA A 84 -15.31 -8.68 -14.24
C ALA A 84 -15.38 -9.42 -12.89
N VAL A 85 -16.46 -9.21 -12.12
CA VAL A 85 -16.70 -9.91 -10.84
C VAL A 85 -16.91 -11.41 -11.05
N VAL A 86 -17.61 -11.83 -12.11
CA VAL A 86 -17.78 -13.25 -12.45
C VAL A 86 -16.43 -13.89 -12.82
N MET A 87 -15.57 -13.18 -13.55
CA MET A 87 -14.31 -13.69 -14.05
C MET A 87 -13.20 -13.73 -12.99
N LEU A 88 -13.11 -12.70 -12.15
CA LEU A 88 -12.01 -12.52 -11.18
C LEU A 88 -12.43 -12.72 -9.72
N GLY A 89 -13.73 -12.74 -9.44
CA GLY A 89 -14.27 -12.81 -8.09
C GLY A 89 -14.42 -11.44 -7.43
N PHE A 90 -15.23 -11.42 -6.37
CA PHE A 90 -15.55 -10.22 -5.59
C PHE A 90 -14.33 -9.58 -4.95
N ASN A 91 -13.48 -10.39 -4.29
CA ASN A 91 -12.36 -9.89 -3.52
C ASN A 91 -11.34 -9.17 -4.40
N VAL A 92 -11.11 -9.68 -5.63
CA VAL A 92 -10.25 -9.03 -6.61
C VAL A 92 -10.81 -7.66 -7.00
N ILE A 93 -12.07 -7.60 -7.46
CA ILE A 93 -12.69 -6.34 -7.89
C ILE A 93 -12.76 -5.32 -6.73
N ARG A 94 -13.07 -5.77 -5.52
CA ARG A 94 -13.00 -4.96 -4.30
C ARG A 94 -11.63 -4.34 -4.10
N SER A 95 -10.58 -5.16 -4.08
CA SER A 95 -9.20 -4.73 -3.88
C SER A 95 -8.79 -3.71 -4.94
N LEU A 96 -8.99 -4.01 -6.22
CA LEU A 96 -8.64 -3.11 -7.32
C LEU A 96 -9.36 -1.75 -7.21
N THR A 97 -10.66 -1.78 -6.95
CA THR A 97 -11.49 -0.58 -6.79
C THR A 97 -11.02 0.27 -5.62
N LEU A 98 -10.68 -0.36 -4.49
CA LEU A 98 -10.13 0.31 -3.31
C LEU A 98 -8.79 0.98 -3.62
N GLY A 99 -7.83 0.24 -4.18
CA GLY A 99 -6.51 0.78 -4.51
C GLY A 99 -6.58 1.98 -5.46
N LEU A 100 -7.37 1.88 -6.54
CA LEU A 100 -7.59 2.98 -7.49
C LEU A 100 -8.22 4.21 -6.85
N SER A 101 -9.13 4.00 -5.89
CA SER A 101 -9.80 5.10 -5.18
C SER A 101 -8.86 5.80 -4.21
N VAL A 102 -8.07 5.05 -3.45
CA VAL A 102 -7.08 5.62 -2.52
C VAL A 102 -6.06 6.46 -3.27
N VAL A 103 -5.54 5.99 -4.41
CA VAL A 103 -4.61 6.78 -5.24
C VAL A 103 -5.26 8.09 -5.70
N LYS A 104 -6.52 8.05 -6.14
CA LYS A 104 -7.26 9.26 -6.56
C LYS A 104 -7.40 10.26 -5.40
N ILE A 105 -7.76 9.78 -4.20
CA ILE A 105 -7.94 10.61 -3.01
C ILE A 105 -6.62 11.24 -2.58
N MET A 106 -5.58 10.42 -2.42
CA MET A 106 -4.28 10.86 -1.92
C MET A 106 -3.53 11.72 -2.94
N GLY A 107 -3.71 11.45 -4.23
CA GLY A 107 -3.14 12.28 -5.30
C GLY A 107 -3.66 13.72 -5.30
N ASN A 108 -4.87 13.98 -4.77
CA ASN A 108 -5.40 15.34 -4.65
C ASN A 108 -4.81 16.12 -3.47
N LEU A 109 -4.28 15.43 -2.46
CA LEU A 109 -3.62 16.07 -1.32
C LEU A 109 -2.17 16.49 -1.63
N GLY A 110 -1.52 15.82 -2.58
CA GLY A 110 -0.07 15.87 -2.77
C GLY A 110 0.48 17.13 -3.45
N ASN A 111 0.50 18.26 -2.74
CA ASN A 111 1.00 19.55 -3.25
C ASN A 111 2.12 20.18 -2.41
N SER A 112 2.56 19.53 -1.33
CA SER A 112 3.65 20.04 -0.49
C SER A 112 4.96 20.15 -1.27
N LYS A 113 5.60 21.31 -1.09
CA LYS A 113 6.93 21.57 -1.65
C LYS A 113 7.94 20.71 -0.90
N GLY A 114 8.82 20.02 -1.62
CA GLY A 114 9.88 19.20 -1.02
C GLY A 114 9.58 17.70 -0.96
N PHE A 115 8.35 17.27 -1.27
CA PHE A 115 8.02 15.85 -1.41
C PHE A 115 8.06 15.41 -2.88
N ASN A 116 8.81 14.35 -3.18
CA ASN A 116 8.87 13.79 -4.54
C ASN A 116 7.67 12.87 -4.80
N TYR A 117 6.53 13.46 -5.17
CA TYR A 117 5.30 12.71 -5.45
C TYR A 117 5.44 11.71 -6.60
N GLU A 118 6.15 12.07 -7.67
CA GLU A 118 6.36 11.15 -8.80
C GLU A 118 7.14 9.90 -8.34
N GLY A 119 8.28 10.11 -7.67
CA GLY A 119 9.09 9.01 -7.14
C GLY A 119 8.34 8.19 -6.09
N PHE A 120 7.55 8.83 -5.23
CA PHE A 120 6.72 8.14 -4.23
C PHE A 120 5.71 7.19 -4.89
N TRP A 121 5.01 7.68 -5.90
CA TRP A 121 3.99 6.89 -6.57
C TRP A 121 4.59 5.78 -7.44
N GLU A 122 5.74 6.02 -8.09
CA GLU A 122 6.52 4.99 -8.78
C GLU A 122 6.97 3.89 -7.80
N HIS A 123 7.42 4.27 -6.61
CA HIS A 123 7.80 3.33 -5.55
C HIS A 123 6.60 2.49 -5.08
N SER A 124 5.47 3.16 -4.82
CA SER A 124 4.22 2.51 -4.40
C SER A 124 3.71 1.53 -5.47
N ALA A 125 3.76 1.92 -6.75
CA ALA A 125 3.39 1.05 -7.86
C ALA A 125 4.33 -0.18 -7.98
N GLY A 126 5.64 0.02 -7.79
CA GLY A 126 6.60 -1.09 -7.72
C GLY A 126 6.32 -2.03 -6.56
N CYS A 127 6.03 -1.50 -5.37
CA CYS A 127 5.68 -2.31 -4.21
C CYS A 127 4.38 -3.09 -4.44
N ALA A 128 3.39 -2.50 -5.09
CA ALA A 128 2.14 -3.17 -5.44
C ALA A 128 2.38 -4.37 -6.36
N VAL A 129 3.12 -4.18 -7.46
CA VAL A 129 3.44 -5.25 -8.41
C VAL A 129 4.28 -6.34 -7.75
N CYS A 130 5.30 -5.95 -7.00
CA CYS A 130 6.16 -6.89 -6.28
C CYS A 130 5.36 -7.71 -5.26
N ALA A 131 4.49 -7.08 -4.47
CA ALA A 131 3.68 -7.75 -3.46
C ALA A 131 2.71 -8.76 -4.09
N ARG A 132 2.12 -8.40 -5.24
CA ARG A 132 1.29 -9.33 -6.02
C ARG A 132 2.08 -10.53 -6.53
N TRP A 133 3.29 -10.29 -7.03
CA TRP A 133 4.15 -11.36 -7.54
C TRP A 133 4.55 -12.32 -6.42
N LEU A 134 4.99 -11.77 -5.29
CA LEU A 134 5.35 -12.55 -4.10
C LEU A 134 4.15 -13.34 -3.59
N ALA A 135 2.97 -12.71 -3.51
CA ALA A 135 1.74 -13.38 -3.10
C ALA A 135 1.44 -14.62 -3.96
N LYS A 136 1.55 -14.50 -5.29
CA LYS A 136 1.39 -15.66 -6.18
C LYS A 136 2.43 -16.74 -5.94
N ARG A 137 3.68 -16.34 -5.69
CA ARG A 137 4.79 -17.28 -5.49
C ARG A 137 4.68 -18.03 -4.16
N THR A 138 4.11 -17.39 -3.14
CA THR A 138 3.91 -17.95 -1.81
C THR A 138 2.50 -18.52 -1.60
N ASN A 139 1.65 -18.54 -2.64
CA ASN A 139 0.25 -19.00 -2.61
C ASN A 139 -0.68 -18.19 -1.67
N TYR A 140 -0.40 -16.90 -1.46
CA TYR A 140 -1.33 -15.98 -0.80
C TYR A 140 -2.50 -15.63 -1.75
N ASP A 141 -3.74 -15.79 -1.27
CA ASP A 141 -4.96 -15.59 -2.06
C ASP A 141 -5.95 -14.62 -1.37
N PRO A 142 -6.47 -13.59 -2.07
CA PRO A 142 -6.13 -13.19 -3.43
C PRO A 142 -4.85 -12.33 -3.49
N PRO A 143 -4.00 -12.51 -4.52
CA PRO A 143 -2.76 -11.74 -4.65
C PRO A 143 -3.02 -10.24 -4.85
N GLU A 144 -4.21 -9.84 -5.31
CA GLU A 144 -4.61 -8.44 -5.43
C GLU A 144 -4.81 -7.73 -4.09
N GLU A 145 -5.06 -8.45 -2.99
CA GLU A 145 -5.06 -7.82 -1.67
C GLU A 145 -3.65 -7.39 -1.25
N ALA A 146 -2.64 -8.24 -1.49
CA ALA A 146 -1.23 -7.90 -1.29
C ALA A 146 -0.79 -6.75 -2.21
N MET A 147 -1.28 -6.74 -3.46
CA MET A 147 -1.03 -5.63 -4.40
C MET A 147 -1.51 -4.29 -3.83
N VAL A 148 -2.72 -4.24 -3.29
CA VAL A 148 -3.29 -3.01 -2.71
C VAL A 148 -2.56 -2.62 -1.45
N ALA A 149 -2.20 -3.57 -0.58
CA ALA A 149 -1.40 -3.27 0.60
C ALA A 149 -0.03 -2.68 0.22
N GLY A 150 0.63 -3.24 -0.80
CA GLY A 150 1.87 -2.70 -1.36
C GLY A 150 1.70 -1.28 -1.93
N MET A 151 0.59 -1.00 -2.60
CA MET A 151 0.27 0.33 -3.11
C MET A 151 0.03 1.35 -1.98
N MET A 152 -0.55 0.90 -0.86
CA MET A 152 -1.00 1.76 0.23
C MET A 152 -0.02 1.87 1.41
N HIS A 153 1.04 1.06 1.43
CA HIS A 153 1.88 0.91 2.62
C HIS A 153 2.45 2.23 3.17
N ASP A 154 2.70 3.18 2.27
CA ASP A 154 3.40 4.43 2.55
C ASP A 154 2.48 5.66 2.57
N ILE A 155 1.15 5.50 2.51
CA ILE A 155 0.19 6.63 2.44
C ILE A 155 0.30 7.59 3.64
N GLY A 156 0.80 7.13 4.78
CA GLY A 156 1.08 7.98 5.94
C GLY A 156 2.12 9.06 5.66
N LYS A 157 3.04 8.85 4.70
CA LYS A 157 4.05 9.84 4.31
C LYS A 157 3.41 11.06 3.66
N ILE A 158 2.34 10.88 2.88
CA ILE A 158 1.58 11.99 2.28
C ILE A 158 0.93 12.83 3.39
N LEU A 159 0.35 12.19 4.41
CA LEU A 159 -0.22 12.95 5.53
C LEU A 159 0.86 13.71 6.31
N LEU A 160 2.01 13.09 6.55
CA LEU A 160 3.12 13.75 7.22
C LEU A 160 3.72 14.90 6.41
N SER A 161 3.84 14.76 5.08
CA SER A 161 4.36 15.81 4.21
C SER A 161 3.41 17.01 4.13
N GLU A 162 2.09 16.78 4.12
CA GLU A 162 1.10 17.86 4.03
C GLU A 162 0.84 18.54 5.39
N TYR A 163 0.65 17.76 6.45
CA TYR A 163 0.16 18.28 7.73
C TYR A 163 1.24 18.40 8.82
N ALA A 164 2.43 17.83 8.58
CA ALA A 164 3.57 17.90 9.50
C ALA A 164 4.90 18.21 8.77
N ALA A 165 4.82 18.98 7.68
CA ALA A 165 5.91 19.21 6.71
C ALA A 165 7.28 19.48 7.35
N GLY A 166 7.38 20.45 8.27
CA GLY A 166 8.66 20.80 8.88
C GLY A 166 9.30 19.68 9.72
N GLY A 167 8.47 18.86 10.38
CA GLY A 167 8.94 17.66 11.07
C GLY A 167 9.36 16.56 10.09
N PHE A 168 8.58 16.38 9.02
CA PHE A 168 8.83 15.37 8.02
C PHE A 168 10.12 15.67 7.23
N GLU A 169 10.33 16.92 6.81
CA GLU A 169 11.58 17.40 6.19
C GLU A 169 12.80 17.17 7.11
N LYS A 170 12.64 17.43 8.42
CA LYS A 170 13.70 17.14 9.40
C LYS A 170 14.00 15.64 9.48
N ALA A 171 12.98 14.78 9.47
CA ALA A 171 13.17 13.33 9.47
C ALA A 171 13.87 12.84 8.19
N VAL A 172 13.50 13.35 7.02
CA VAL A 172 14.17 13.05 5.74
C VAL A 172 15.64 13.46 5.78
N ARG A 173 15.95 14.64 6.31
CA ARG A 173 17.34 15.10 6.46
C ARG A 173 18.16 14.17 7.38
N ILE A 174 17.61 13.82 8.56
CA ILE A 174 18.26 12.87 9.49
C ILE A 174 18.50 11.52 8.82
N ALA A 175 17.51 10.99 8.10
CA ALA A 175 17.63 9.71 7.38
C ALA A 175 18.77 9.75 6.34
N SER A 176 18.92 10.87 5.64
CA SER A 176 19.98 11.06 4.65
C SER A 176 21.36 11.26 5.28
N GLU A 177 21.48 12.10 6.31
CA GLU A 177 22.77 12.46 6.93
C GLU A 177 23.34 11.32 7.78
N GLU A 178 22.47 10.55 8.45
CA GLU A 178 22.87 9.48 9.37
C GLU A 178 22.75 8.08 8.75
N GLY A 179 22.31 7.95 7.50
CA GLY A 179 22.11 6.66 6.84
C GLY A 179 21.03 5.78 7.48
N LYS A 180 20.05 6.39 8.17
CA LYS A 180 18.97 5.69 8.88
C LYS A 180 17.75 5.42 7.99
N LEU A 181 17.01 4.35 8.28
CA LEU A 181 15.67 4.16 7.70
C LEU A 181 14.78 5.36 8.03
N LEU A 182 13.98 5.85 7.07
CA LEU A 182 13.12 7.01 7.29
C LEU A 182 12.16 6.82 8.47
N ALA A 183 11.58 5.62 8.61
CA ALA A 183 10.71 5.29 9.74
C ALA A 183 11.39 5.51 11.10
N LYS A 184 12.70 5.24 11.22
CA LYS A 184 13.47 5.47 12.44
C LYS A 184 13.79 6.94 12.67
N ALA A 185 14.04 7.69 11.60
CA ALA A 185 14.20 9.14 11.70
C ALA A 185 12.89 9.83 12.10
N GLU A 186 11.75 9.37 11.60
CA GLU A 186 10.42 9.85 12.01
C GLU A 186 10.13 9.53 13.48
N GLU A 187 10.43 8.30 13.94
CA GLU A 187 10.31 7.94 15.36
C GLU A 187 11.14 8.89 16.25
N GLN A 188 12.34 9.28 15.81
CA GLN A 188 13.18 10.24 16.51
C GLN A 188 12.58 11.66 16.55
N VAL A 189 11.87 12.09 15.50
CA VAL A 189 11.29 13.43 15.40
C VAL A 189 9.91 13.53 16.08
N PHE A 190 9.05 12.54 15.84
CA PHE A 190 7.63 12.56 16.24
C PHE A 190 7.31 11.63 17.41
N GLY A 191 8.13 10.60 17.64
CA GLY A 191 7.80 9.45 18.50
C GLY A 191 6.96 8.38 17.80
N PHE A 192 6.62 8.57 16.53
CA PHE A 192 5.90 7.61 15.69
C PHE A 192 6.38 7.74 14.23
N ASN A 193 5.97 6.80 13.38
CA ASN A 193 6.33 6.77 11.96
C ASN A 193 5.10 6.76 11.03
N HIS A 194 5.34 6.90 9.73
CA HIS A 194 4.31 6.90 8.70
C HIS A 194 3.48 5.61 8.66
N ALA A 195 4.04 4.46 9.02
CA ALA A 195 3.32 3.19 9.03
C ALA A 195 2.17 3.21 10.06
N LEU A 196 2.40 3.82 11.23
CA LEU A 196 1.35 4.02 12.23
C LEU A 196 0.29 5.03 11.75
N VAL A 197 0.71 6.13 11.14
CA VAL A 197 -0.21 7.16 10.60
C VAL A 197 -1.08 6.57 9.49
N GLY A 198 -0.49 5.85 8.55
CA GLY A 198 -1.19 5.20 7.45
C GLY A 198 -2.19 4.14 7.93
N MET A 199 -1.83 3.35 8.94
CA MET A 199 -2.77 2.39 9.54
C MET A 199 -3.93 3.08 10.23
N LEU A 200 -3.69 4.16 10.99
CA LEU A 200 -4.77 4.89 11.65
C LEU A 200 -5.73 5.52 10.63
N LEU A 201 -5.22 6.04 9.51
CA LEU A 201 -6.05 6.49 8.38
C LEU A 201 -6.88 5.33 7.81
N ALA A 202 -6.24 4.21 7.47
CA ALA A 202 -6.91 3.02 6.93
C ALA A 202 -8.00 2.49 7.88
N LYS A 203 -7.75 2.52 9.19
CA LYS A 203 -8.71 2.15 10.21
C LYS A 203 -9.87 3.13 10.31
N GLY A 204 -9.60 4.44 10.21
CA GLY A 204 -10.64 5.48 10.16
C GLY A 204 -11.56 5.34 8.93
N TRP A 205 -11.03 4.77 7.85
CA TRP A 205 -11.77 4.41 6.64
C TRP A 205 -12.47 3.05 6.71
N ASN A 206 -12.40 2.34 7.84
CA ASN A 206 -12.94 0.98 8.01
C ASN A 206 -12.43 -0.01 6.95
N LEU A 207 -11.16 0.11 6.56
CA LEU A 207 -10.56 -0.84 5.63
C LEU A 207 -10.33 -2.21 6.29
N PRO A 208 -10.28 -3.30 5.49
CA PRO A 208 -9.97 -4.64 5.97
C PRO A 208 -8.75 -4.71 6.91
N ALA A 209 -8.85 -5.53 7.96
CA ALA A 209 -7.82 -5.66 8.98
C ALA A 209 -6.45 -6.06 8.40
N LEU A 210 -6.43 -6.99 7.45
CA LEU A 210 -5.19 -7.42 6.77
C LEU A 210 -4.50 -6.27 6.04
N LEU A 211 -5.24 -5.37 5.39
CA LEU A 211 -4.66 -4.16 4.79
C LEU A 211 -4.07 -3.24 5.86
N CYS A 212 -4.76 -3.06 6.98
CA CYS A 212 -4.26 -2.27 8.10
C CYS A 212 -2.97 -2.87 8.69
N GLU A 213 -2.87 -4.19 8.77
CA GLU A 213 -1.66 -4.89 9.23
C GLU A 213 -0.49 -4.75 8.26
N GLY A 214 -0.74 -4.94 6.95
CA GLY A 214 0.26 -4.72 5.91
C GLY A 214 0.83 -3.30 5.94
N ILE A 215 -0.03 -2.30 6.15
CA ILE A 215 0.41 -0.91 6.31
C ILE A 215 1.16 -0.70 7.63
N ARG A 216 0.69 -1.23 8.76
CA ARG A 216 1.31 -0.98 10.07
C ARG A 216 2.69 -1.62 10.21
N PHE A 217 2.84 -2.86 9.76
CA PHE A 217 3.96 -3.71 10.13
C PHE A 217 5.00 -3.87 9.02
N HIS A 218 4.89 -3.19 7.89
CA HIS A 218 5.86 -3.33 6.79
C HIS A 218 7.29 -2.88 7.11
N HIS A 219 7.59 -2.22 8.24
CA HIS A 219 8.96 -2.01 8.73
C HIS A 219 9.37 -2.95 9.87
N GLU A 220 8.42 -3.69 10.43
CA GLU A 220 8.56 -4.51 11.65
C GLU A 220 8.24 -5.99 11.38
N ALA A 221 7.94 -6.39 10.14
CA ALA A 221 7.44 -7.71 9.78
C ALA A 221 8.28 -8.87 10.36
N PHE A 222 9.61 -8.70 10.42
CA PHE A 222 10.55 -9.70 10.94
C PHE A 222 11.10 -9.40 12.34
N SER A 223 10.52 -8.42 13.05
CA SER A 223 11.05 -7.94 14.33
C SER A 223 10.71 -8.82 15.54
N ASP A 224 9.63 -9.61 15.45
CA ASP A 224 9.18 -10.50 16.52
C ASP A 224 9.05 -11.93 16.00
N LYS A 225 9.97 -12.81 16.42
CA LYS A 225 9.96 -14.23 16.04
C LYS A 225 8.99 -15.08 16.86
N GLU A 226 8.55 -14.58 18.02
CA GLU A 226 7.62 -15.29 18.91
C GLU A 226 6.16 -14.98 18.56
N SER A 227 5.91 -13.81 17.95
CA SER A 227 4.59 -13.41 17.43
C SER A 227 4.71 -12.93 15.97
N PRO A 228 4.80 -13.86 15.00
CA PRO A 228 4.92 -13.49 13.60
C PRO A 228 3.72 -12.64 13.15
N HIS A 229 4.00 -11.65 12.30
CA HIS A 229 2.97 -10.80 11.73
C HIS A 229 2.20 -11.54 10.63
N SER A 230 1.14 -10.96 10.08
CA SER A 230 0.41 -11.57 8.96
C SER A 230 1.28 -11.72 7.72
N GLU A 231 0.95 -12.72 6.89
CA GLU A 231 1.64 -12.96 5.60
C GLU A 231 1.72 -11.69 4.74
N ILE A 232 0.64 -10.89 4.70
CA ILE A 232 0.61 -9.64 3.94
C ILE A 232 1.65 -8.61 4.43
N ALA A 233 1.95 -8.56 5.73
CA ALA A 233 3.00 -7.68 6.26
C ALA A 233 4.38 -8.08 5.76
N TYR A 234 4.67 -9.39 5.69
CA TYR A 234 5.92 -9.89 5.10
C TYR A 234 6.01 -9.59 3.60
N LEU A 235 4.93 -9.82 2.85
CA LEU A 235 4.89 -9.53 1.42
C LEU A 235 5.15 -8.05 1.13
N VAL A 236 4.53 -7.14 1.88
CA VAL A 236 4.73 -5.69 1.73
C VAL A 236 6.14 -5.28 2.17
N HIS A 237 6.65 -5.80 3.29
CA HIS A 237 8.00 -5.53 3.76
C HIS A 237 9.05 -5.91 2.70
N MET A 238 8.97 -7.13 2.17
CA MET A 238 9.89 -7.61 1.14
C MET A 238 9.77 -6.82 -0.15
N SER A 239 8.55 -6.41 -0.51
CA SER A 239 8.32 -5.56 -1.68
C SER A 239 8.98 -4.19 -1.56
N ASN A 240 8.85 -3.55 -0.39
CA ASN A 240 9.49 -2.28 -0.09
C ASN A 240 11.01 -2.38 -0.19
N LEU A 241 11.61 -3.39 0.48
CA LEU A 241 13.05 -3.59 0.45
C LEU A 241 13.57 -3.90 -0.97
N TYR A 242 12.89 -4.76 -1.71
CA TYR A 242 13.27 -5.07 -3.09
C TYR A 242 13.17 -3.85 -4.00
N CYS A 243 12.10 -3.07 -3.91
CA CYS A 243 11.97 -1.85 -4.73
C CYS A 243 13.04 -0.81 -4.40
N LYS A 244 13.41 -0.66 -3.13
CA LYS A 244 14.53 0.19 -2.70
C LYS A 244 15.86 -0.28 -3.30
N GLU A 245 16.13 -1.58 -3.23
CA GLU A 245 17.33 -2.19 -3.80
C GLU A 245 17.42 -2.00 -5.31
N GLN A 246 16.32 -2.21 -6.02
CA GLN A 246 16.24 -2.03 -7.47
C GLN A 246 16.12 -0.55 -7.90
N ARG A 247 16.07 0.38 -6.93
CA ARG A 247 15.90 1.83 -7.14
C ARG A 247 14.65 2.16 -7.95
N ILE A 248 13.55 1.48 -7.68
CA ILE A 248 12.24 1.74 -8.28
C ILE A 248 11.56 2.84 -7.46
N GLY A 249 11.42 4.01 -8.08
CA GLY A 249 10.91 5.21 -7.43
C GLY A 249 11.76 5.68 -6.25
N PHE A 250 11.11 6.42 -5.36
CA PHE A 250 11.73 6.97 -4.15
C PHE A 250 10.70 7.17 -3.03
N GLY A 251 10.76 6.34 -2.00
CA GLY A 251 9.90 6.42 -0.80
C GLY A 251 10.47 7.27 0.35
N GLY A 252 11.42 8.18 0.09
CA GLY A 252 11.99 9.08 1.11
C GLY A 252 13.34 8.64 1.71
N ASP A 253 13.77 7.39 1.49
CA ASP A 253 15.13 6.93 1.76
C ASP A 253 15.53 5.80 0.79
N ARG A 254 16.84 5.52 0.71
CA ARG A 254 17.41 4.38 -0.04
C ARG A 254 18.15 3.39 0.86
N ASN A 255 17.95 3.51 2.17
CA ASN A 255 18.67 2.72 3.15
C ASN A 255 18.04 1.33 3.20
N LEU A 256 18.91 0.32 3.21
CA LEU A 256 18.55 -1.10 3.30
C LEU A 256 19.20 -1.68 4.56
N PRO A 257 18.58 -2.70 5.18
CA PRO A 257 19.31 -3.55 6.12
C PRO A 257 20.46 -4.28 5.40
N GLU A 258 21.47 -4.73 6.15
CA GLU A 258 22.75 -5.21 5.58
C GLU A 258 22.63 -6.44 4.66
N ASP A 259 21.68 -7.36 4.92
CA ASP A 259 21.44 -8.52 4.05
C ASP A 259 19.94 -8.87 3.96
N LEU A 260 19.43 -8.93 2.73
CA LEU A 260 18.05 -9.30 2.43
C LEU A 260 17.86 -10.81 2.25
N GLU A 261 18.92 -11.54 1.90
CA GLU A 261 18.86 -12.97 1.55
C GLU A 261 18.21 -13.84 2.65
N PRO A 262 18.48 -13.63 3.96
CA PRO A 262 17.80 -14.38 5.01
C PRO A 262 16.28 -14.18 4.98
N LEU A 263 15.81 -12.96 4.70
CA LEU A 263 14.39 -12.63 4.66
C LEU A 263 13.67 -13.30 3.48
N TRP A 264 14.34 -13.41 2.32
CA TRP A 264 13.82 -14.16 1.17
C TRP A 264 13.65 -15.65 1.52
N ARG A 265 14.62 -16.24 2.22
CA ARG A 265 14.56 -17.65 2.63
C ARG A 265 13.46 -17.93 3.65
N GLU A 266 13.20 -16.98 4.55
CA GLU A 266 12.08 -17.10 5.51
C GLU A 266 10.71 -17.14 4.81
N LEU A 267 10.59 -16.54 3.61
CA LEU A 267 9.41 -16.68 2.75
C LEU A 267 9.42 -17.94 1.85
N GLY A 268 10.41 -18.82 2.01
CA GLY A 268 10.57 -19.99 1.14
C GLY A 268 11.06 -19.65 -0.28
N LEU A 269 11.59 -18.44 -0.49
CA LEU A 269 12.08 -17.96 -1.77
C LEU A 269 13.61 -18.08 -1.86
N ASN A 270 14.11 -18.27 -3.08
CA ASN A 270 15.54 -18.44 -3.36
C ASN A 270 16.07 -17.36 -4.32
N LYS A 271 17.37 -17.42 -4.63
CA LYS A 271 18.04 -16.46 -5.52
C LYS A 271 17.46 -16.41 -6.94
N GLN A 272 16.95 -17.54 -7.44
CA GLN A 272 16.29 -17.60 -8.74
C GLN A 272 15.00 -16.79 -8.74
N ASP A 273 14.18 -16.90 -7.69
CA ASP A 273 12.95 -16.11 -7.54
C ASP A 273 13.24 -14.60 -7.61
N ARG A 274 14.32 -14.17 -6.95
CA ARG A 274 14.77 -12.78 -6.97
C ARG A 274 15.22 -12.31 -8.36
N THR A 275 15.78 -13.21 -9.17
CA THR A 275 16.23 -12.94 -10.55
C THR A 275 15.05 -12.92 -11.51
N ASP A 276 14.06 -13.80 -11.32
CA ASP A 276 12.85 -13.88 -12.15
C ASP A 276 11.96 -12.65 -12.00
N LEU A 277 11.91 -12.07 -10.79
CA LEU A 277 11.12 -10.86 -10.51
C LEU A 277 11.64 -9.61 -11.24
N SER A 278 12.97 -9.44 -11.36
CA SER A 278 13.58 -8.20 -11.87
C SER A 278 13.11 -7.76 -13.26
N PRO A 279 13.11 -8.62 -14.31
CA PRO A 279 12.65 -8.24 -15.64
C PRO A 279 11.13 -8.03 -15.71
N GLN A 280 10.34 -8.78 -14.94
CA GLN A 280 8.88 -8.65 -14.90
C GLN A 280 8.47 -7.34 -14.23
N LEU A 281 9.13 -6.97 -13.14
CA LEU A 281 8.80 -5.81 -12.34
C LEU A 281 8.88 -4.51 -13.13
N LYS A 282 9.93 -4.29 -13.94
CA LYS A 282 10.08 -3.03 -14.70
C LYS A 282 8.98 -2.80 -15.74
N GLY A 283 8.55 -3.87 -16.42
CA GLY A 283 7.47 -3.79 -17.42
C GLY A 283 6.12 -3.56 -16.77
N GLU A 284 5.84 -4.30 -15.69
CA GLU A 284 4.58 -4.23 -14.95
C GLU A 284 4.45 -2.93 -14.14
N VAL A 285 5.53 -2.36 -13.60
CA VAL A 285 5.52 -1.06 -12.91
C VAL A 285 4.98 0.02 -13.84
N ARG A 286 5.47 0.12 -15.08
CA ARG A 286 4.98 1.14 -16.03
C ARG A 286 3.48 1.00 -16.32
N GLN A 287 3.01 -0.25 -16.43
CA GLN A 287 1.59 -0.52 -16.60
C GLN A 287 0.82 -0.08 -15.35
N ALA A 288 1.29 -0.45 -14.16
CA ALA A 288 0.70 -0.05 -12.89
C ALA A 288 0.65 1.48 -12.75
N GLU A 289 1.73 2.21 -13.06
CA GLU A 289 1.77 3.67 -13.07
C GLU A 289 0.68 4.27 -13.97
N THR A 290 0.53 3.73 -15.18
CA THR A 290 -0.49 4.17 -16.14
C THR A 290 -1.90 3.88 -15.62
N LEU A 291 -2.10 2.73 -14.99
CA LEU A 291 -3.38 2.27 -14.46
C LEU A 291 -3.83 3.08 -13.24
N PHE A 292 -2.90 3.38 -12.35
CA PHE A 292 -3.13 4.23 -11.18
C PHE A 292 -3.22 5.72 -11.56
N GLY A 293 -2.78 6.11 -12.75
CA GLY A 293 -2.84 7.48 -13.26
C GLY A 293 -1.70 8.36 -12.73
N ILE A 294 -0.56 7.74 -12.43
CA ILE A 294 0.67 8.37 -11.93
C ILE A 294 1.45 9.01 -13.08
N ARG A 295 1.54 8.31 -14.22
CA ARG A 295 2.09 8.83 -15.48
C ARG A 295 0.98 8.86 -16.55
N ARG A 296 1.02 9.89 -17.41
CA ARG A 296 0.12 10.05 -18.56
C ARG A 296 0.68 9.38 -19.80
#